data_AF-A0A355EWL5-F1
#
_entry.id   AF-A0A355EWL5-F1
#
_cell.length_a   1.000
_cell.length_b   1.000
_cell.length_c   1.000
_cell.angle_alpha   90.00
_cell.angle_beta   90.00
_cell.angle_gamma   90.00
#
_symmetry.space_group_name_H-M   'P 1'
#
loop_
_entity.id
_entity.type
_entity.pdbx_description
1 polymer ?
#
loop_
_entity_poly.entity_id
_entity_poly.type
_entity_poly.pdbx_seq_one_letter_code
_entity_poly.pdbx_strand_id
1 'polypeptide(L)' 'MRADYKRSDFSRLERGKFYAVVAEGTSVALLEPALAKAVPTSEAVNEALREFLSLAETAARRAKARR' A
#
# COMPACT_ATOMS: atom_id res chain seq x y z
N MET A 1 -21.02 12.11 1.89
CA MET A 1 -19.81 12.18 2.74
C MET A 1 -20.19 11.77 4.15
N ARG A 2 -19.22 11.31 4.97
CA ARG A 2 -19.48 11.06 6.40
C ARG A 2 -19.98 12.36 7.05
N ALA A 3 -20.87 12.22 8.03
CA ALA A 3 -21.47 13.37 8.73
C ALA A 3 -20.41 14.26 9.40
N ASP A 4 -19.29 13.65 9.83
CA ASP A 4 -18.20 14.35 10.53
C ASP A 4 -17.34 15.22 9.61
N TYR A 5 -17.50 15.13 8.28
CA TYR A 5 -16.66 15.86 7.34
C TYR A 5 -17.21 17.25 7.07
N LYS A 6 -16.36 18.26 7.22
CA LYS A 6 -16.64 19.66 6.90
C LYS A 6 -16.02 20.03 5.57
N ARG A 7 -16.59 21.04 4.89
CA ARG A 7 -16.05 21.54 3.62
C ARG A 7 -14.62 22.08 3.77
N SER A 8 -14.30 22.62 4.94
CA SER A 8 -12.97 23.12 5.33
C SER A 8 -11.91 22.04 5.43
N ASP A 9 -12.28 20.78 5.61
CA ASP A 9 -11.32 19.67 5.73
C ASP A 9 -10.67 19.34 4.39
N PHE A 10 -11.26 19.84 3.29
CA PHE A 10 -10.77 19.68 1.94
C PHE A 10 -10.15 20.97 1.47
N SER A 11 -8.90 20.88 1.01
CA SER A 11 -8.30 21.94 0.21
C SER A 11 -9.01 22.05 -1.16
N ARG A 12 -8.46 22.85 -2.07
CA ARG A 12 -8.99 22.99 -3.42
C ARG A 12 -9.18 21.60 -4.07
N LEU A 13 -10.43 21.24 -4.31
CA LEU A 13 -10.78 19.97 -4.92
C LEU A 13 -10.37 19.99 -6.39
N GLU A 14 -9.41 19.15 -6.75
CA GLU A 14 -8.90 19.01 -8.11
C GLU A 14 -9.50 17.77 -8.77
N ARG A 15 -10.20 17.98 -9.88
CA ARG A 15 -10.77 16.89 -10.67
C ARG A 15 -9.64 16.04 -11.26
N GLY A 16 -9.69 14.74 -11.02
CA GLY A 16 -8.77 13.78 -11.64
C GLY A 16 -7.39 13.67 -11.01
N LYS A 17 -7.14 14.32 -9.86
CA LYS A 17 -5.82 14.32 -9.17
C LYS A 17 -5.19 12.92 -9.01
N PHE A 18 -6.01 11.91 -8.74
CA PHE A 18 -5.56 10.53 -8.56
C PHE A 18 -6.09 9.58 -9.64
N TYR A 19 -6.69 10.09 -10.73
CA TYR A 19 -7.35 9.25 -11.73
C TYR A 19 -6.38 8.28 -12.41
N ALA A 20 -5.23 8.78 -12.87
CA ALA A 20 -4.23 7.94 -13.55
C ALA A 20 -3.74 6.80 -12.64
N VAL A 21 -3.39 7.12 -11.39
CA VAL A 21 -2.91 6.14 -10.41
C VAL A 21 -3.99 5.11 -10.04
N VAL A 22 -5.24 5.54 -9.89
CA VAL A 22 -6.35 4.61 -9.59
C VAL A 22 -6.67 3.74 -10.82
N ALA A 23 -6.55 4.26 -12.03
CA ALA A 23 -6.80 3.53 -13.27
C ALA A 23 -5.78 2.40 -13.51
N GLU A 24 -4.56 2.52 -12.99
CA GLU A 24 -3.55 1.44 -12.98
C GLU A 24 -3.93 0.26 -12.07
N GLY A 25 -4.91 0.46 -11.17
CA GLY A 25 -5.38 -0.54 -10.22
C GLY A 25 -4.69 -0.39 -8.86
N THR A 26 -5.49 -0.14 -7.83
CA THR A 26 -5.03 -0.09 -6.44
C THR A 26 -5.67 -1.22 -5.63
N SER A 27 -4.90 -1.82 -4.73
CA SER A 27 -5.39 -2.82 -3.78
C SER A 27 -5.51 -2.19 -2.40
N VAL A 28 -6.64 -2.43 -1.72
CA VAL A 28 -6.86 -2.03 -0.33
C VAL A 28 -6.88 -3.29 0.52
N ALA A 29 -5.93 -3.41 1.43
CA ALA A 29 -5.84 -4.53 2.37
C ALA A 29 -6.24 -4.08 3.78
N LEU A 30 -7.06 -4.88 4.44
CA LEU A 30 -7.35 -4.72 5.87
C LEU A 30 -6.28 -5.47 6.67
N LEU A 31 -5.50 -4.75 7.48
CA LEU A 31 -4.51 -5.36 8.36
C LEU A 31 -5.15 -5.84 9.66
N GLU A 32 -4.64 -6.94 10.20
CA GLU A 32 -5.00 -7.36 11.55
C GLU A 32 -4.54 -6.32 12.58
N PRO A 33 -5.29 -6.13 13.69
CA PRO A 33 -4.96 -5.11 14.69
C PRO A 33 -3.57 -5.24 15.30
N ALA A 34 -3.06 -6.46 15.43
CA ALA A 34 -1.70 -6.70 15.94
C ALA A 34 -0.63 -6.22 14.94
N LEU A 35 -0.86 -6.43 13.64
CA LEU A 35 0.06 -6.02 12.58
C LEU A 35 0.02 -4.51 12.35
N ALA A 36 -1.16 -3.89 12.41
CA ALA A 36 -1.33 -2.45 12.28
C ALA A 36 -0.53 -1.65 13.32
N LYS A 37 -0.25 -2.23 14.50
CA LYS A 37 0.62 -1.61 15.52
C LYS A 37 2.10 -1.63 15.13
N ALA A 38 2.53 -2.66 14.40
CA ALA A 38 3.92 -2.82 13.97
C ALA A 38 4.24 -2.02 12.70
N VAL A 39 3.26 -1.85 11.81
CA VAL A 39 3.36 -1.06 10.57
C VAL A 39 2.30 0.04 10.55
N PRO A 40 2.52 1.14 11.28
CA PRO A 40 1.50 2.17 11.50
C PRO A 40 1.24 3.06 10.28
N THR A 41 2.11 3.06 9.27
CA THR A 41 2.02 3.93 8.09
C THR A 41 1.98 3.13 6.79
N SER A 42 1.35 3.70 5.76
CA SER A 42 1.29 3.10 4.43
C SER A 42 2.69 2.96 3.80
N GLU A 43 3.60 3.87 4.10
CA GLU A 43 5.00 3.82 3.66
C GLU A 43 5.70 2.59 4.24
N ALA A 44 5.56 2.36 5.55
CA ALA A 44 6.18 1.21 6.23
C ALA A 44 5.64 -0.13 5.71
N VAL A 45 4.33 -0.21 5.44
CA VAL A 45 3.71 -1.42 4.83
C VAL A 45 4.32 -1.69 3.45
N ASN A 46 4.37 -0.67 2.60
CA ASN A 46 4.88 -0.82 1.24
C ASN A 46 6.37 -1.15 1.20
N GLU A 47 7.17 -0.59 2.12
CA GLU A 47 8.59 -0.92 2.26
C GLU A 47 8.78 -2.39 2.67
N ALA A 48 8.08 -2.84 3.72
CA ALA A 48 8.14 -4.23 4.17
C ALA A 48 7.75 -5.24 3.06
N LEU A 49 6.71 -4.93 2.28
CA LEU A 49 6.30 -5.78 1.16
C LEU A 49 7.35 -5.81 0.04
N ARG A 50 8.02 -4.69 -0.26
CA ARG A 50 9.10 -4.64 -1.26
C ARG A 50 10.30 -5.49 -0.83
N GLU A 51 10.70 -5.38 0.43
CA GLU A 51 11.80 -6.19 0.98
C GLU A 51 11.45 -7.69 0.95
N PHE A 52 10.23 -8.04 1.36
CA PHE A 52 9.75 -9.42 1.33
C PHE A 52 9.77 -10.01 -0.08
N LEU A 53 9.31 -9.26 -1.09
CA LEU A 53 9.32 -9.70 -2.49
C LEU A 53 10.76 -9.91 -3.00
N SER A 54 11.68 -8.99 -2.68
CA SER A 54 13.10 -9.13 -3.03
C SER A 54 13.74 -10.39 -2.44
N LEU A 55 13.41 -10.70 -1.17
CA LEU A 55 13.85 -11.93 -0.50
C LEU A 55 13.25 -13.18 -1.17
N ALA A 56 11.95 -13.17 -1.46
CA ALA A 56 11.25 -14.27 -2.12
C ALA A 56 11.82 -14.56 -3.52
N GLU A 57 12.07 -13.53 -4.33
CA GLU A 57 12.71 -13.66 -5.64
C GLU A 57 14.12 -14.25 -5.54
N THR A 58 14.90 -13.81 -4.56
CA THR A 58 16.25 -14.32 -4.33
C THR A 58 16.23 -15.79 -3.90
N ALA A 59 15.30 -16.19 -3.03
CA ALA A 59 15.09 -17.57 -2.65
C ALA A 59 14.67 -18.45 -3.83
N ALA A 60 13.71 -17.97 -4.65
CA ALA A 60 13.24 -18.68 -5.83
C ALA A 60 14.35 -18.90 -6.87
N ARG A 61 15.19 -17.88 -7.13
CA ARG A 61 16.36 -18.00 -8.00
C ARG A 61 17.35 -19.05 -7.51
N ARG A 62 17.68 -19.07 -6.22
CA ARG A 62 18.57 -20.08 -5.62
C ARG A 62 18.01 -21.50 -5.72
N ALA A 63 16.70 -21.67 -5.53
CA ALA A 63 16.05 -22.97 -5.66
C ALA A 63 16.11 -23.48 -7.12
N LYS A 64 15.95 -22.60 -8.11
CA LYS A 64 16.07 -22.95 -9.53
C LYS A 64 17.50 -23.32 -9.93
N ALA A 65 18.52 -22.64 -9.41
CA ALA A 65 19.92 -22.93 -9.71
C ALA A 65 20.43 -24.27 -9.13
N ARG A 66 19.68 -24.87 -8.20
CA ARG A 66 19.98 -26.18 -7.60
C ARG A 66 19.30 -27.35 -8.32
N ARG A 67 18.46 -27.08 -9.33
CA ARG A 67 17.85 -28.06 -10.23
C ARG A 67 18.62 -28.11 -11.53
#